data_AF-A0A2T2RQT0-F1
#
_entry.id   AF-A0A2T2RQT0-F1
#
_cell.length_a   1.000
_cell.length_b   1.000
_cell.length_c   1.000
_cell.angle_alpha   90.00
_cell.angle_beta   90.00
_cell.angle_gamma   90.00
#
_symmetry.space_group_name_H-M   'P 1'
#
loop_
_entity.id
_entity.type
_entity.pdbx_description
1 polymer ?
#
loop_
_entity_poly.entity_id
_entity_poly.type
_entity_poly.pdbx_seq_one_letter_code
_entity_poly.pdbx_strand_id
1 'polypeptide(L)'
;MQQWVAQHSDQLELFYLPPYSPERNPDEYLNQDIKAHVKRQKRPRHTAEFKHRVRTYLHQIQQWPEKLSHFFWPPQVQYAGI
;
A
#
# COMPACT_ATOMS: atom_id res chain seq x y z
N MET A 1 -6.05 -19.66 -8.58
CA MET A 1 -6.20 -18.18 -8.66
C MET A 1 -7.19 -17.79 -9.74
N GLN A 2 -6.94 -18.08 -11.03
CA GLN A 2 -7.85 -17.66 -12.11
C GLN A 2 -9.28 -18.18 -11.97
N GLN A 3 -9.46 -19.43 -11.54
CA GLN A 3 -10.80 -19.98 -11.31
C GLN A 3 -11.54 -19.28 -10.16
N TRP A 4 -10.83 -18.85 -9.12
CA TRP A 4 -11.42 -18.10 -8.01
C TRP A 4 -11.80 -16.68 -8.44
N VAL A 5 -10.93 -16.00 -9.19
CA VAL A 5 -11.23 -14.68 -9.77
C VAL A 5 -12.43 -14.78 -10.72
N ALA A 6 -12.47 -15.79 -11.59
CA ALA A 6 -13.58 -15.99 -12.51
C ALA A 6 -14.93 -16.21 -11.81
N GLN A 7 -14.92 -16.82 -10.62
CA GLN A 7 -16.12 -16.98 -9.78
C GLN A 7 -16.56 -15.67 -9.09
N HIS A 8 -15.69 -14.66 -9.03
CA HIS A 8 -15.93 -13.39 -8.34
C HIS A 8 -15.78 -12.19 -9.30
N SER A 9 -15.95 -12.40 -10.60
CA SER A 9 -15.80 -11.36 -11.63
C SER A 9 -16.71 -10.16 -11.41
N ASP A 10 -17.87 -10.38 -10.78
CA ASP A 10 -18.84 -9.32 -10.51
C ASP A 10 -18.43 -8.44 -9.30
N GLN A 11 -17.43 -8.87 -8.51
CA GLN A 11 -16.97 -8.20 -7.30
C GLN A 11 -15.53 -7.68 -7.43
N LEU A 12 -14.75 -8.19 -8.39
CA LEU A 12 -13.33 -7.94 -8.51
C LEU A 12 -12.95 -7.58 -9.94
N GLU A 13 -12.30 -6.44 -10.09
CA GLU A 13 -11.60 -6.07 -11.31
C GLU A 13 -10.10 -6.36 -11.15
N LEU A 14 -9.51 -7.02 -12.15
CA LEU A 14 -8.08 -7.29 -12.18
C LEU A 14 -7.35 -6.28 -13.05
N PHE A 15 -6.40 -5.56 -12.44
CA PHE A 15 -5.45 -4.71 -13.14
C PHE A 15 -4.10 -5.41 -13.27
N TYR A 16 -3.65 -5.64 -14.50
CA TYR A 16 -2.35 -6.25 -14.77
C TYR A 16 -1.28 -5.17 -14.96
N LEU A 17 -0.22 -5.25 -14.17
CA LEU A 17 0.94 -4.38 -14.31
C LEU A 17 1.97 -5.00 -15.26
N PRO A 18 2.66 -4.17 -16.08
CA PRO A 18 3.84 -4.63 -16.81
C PRO A 18 4.87 -5.24 -15.85
N PRO A 19 5.61 -6.28 -16.28
CA PRO A 19 6.72 -6.80 -15.50
C PRO A 19 7.73 -5.69 -15.16
N TYR A 20 8.24 -5.70 -13.92
CA TYR A 20 9.26 -4.75 -13.46
C TYR A 20 8.86 -3.26 -13.51
N SER A 21 7.58 -2.94 -13.41
CA SER A 21 7.06 -1.57 -13.31
C SER A 21 6.62 -1.17 -11.88
N PRO A 22 7.55 -1.00 -10.92
CA PRO A 22 7.20 -0.60 -9.56
C PRO A 22 6.53 0.79 -9.50
N GLU A 23 6.83 1.68 -10.45
CA GLU A 23 6.22 3.01 -10.57
C GLU A 23 4.70 2.98 -10.81
N ARG A 24 4.17 1.85 -11.28
CA ARG A 24 2.74 1.64 -11.51
C ARG A 24 2.05 0.94 -10.34
N ASN A 25 2.78 0.58 -9.29
CA ASN A 25 2.21 -0.05 -8.11
C ASN A 25 1.92 1.01 -7.01
N PRO A 26 0.66 1.31 -6.67
CA PRO A 26 0.33 2.28 -5.61
C PRO A 26 0.92 1.88 -4.26
N ASP A 27 1.13 0.58 -4.00
CA ASP A 27 1.73 0.10 -2.75
C ASP A 27 3.15 0.62 -2.55
N GLU A 28 3.88 0.96 -3.62
CA GLU A 28 5.23 1.51 -3.47
C GLU A 28 5.22 2.88 -2.80
N TYR A 29 4.18 3.70 -3.01
CA TYR A 29 4.02 4.99 -2.33
C TYR A 29 3.79 4.80 -0.83
N LEU A 30 2.89 3.87 -0.46
CA LEU A 30 2.67 3.50 0.93
C LEU A 30 3.94 2.91 1.57
N ASN A 31 4.63 2.01 0.87
CA ASN A 31 5.85 1.38 1.33
C ASN A 31 6.97 2.40 1.54
N GLN A 32 7.10 3.39 0.66
CA GLN A 32 8.05 4.49 0.80
C GLN A 32 7.74 5.32 2.05
N ASP A 33 6.48 5.66 2.29
CA ASP A 33 6.04 6.41 3.48
C ASP A 33 6.31 5.63 4.78
N ILE A 34 5.96 4.34 4.83
CA ILE A 34 6.27 3.47 5.98
C ILE A 34 7.78 3.37 6.21
N LYS A 35 8.57 3.13 5.16
CA LYS A 35 10.04 3.05 5.27
C LYS A 35 10.62 4.37 5.79
N ALA A 36 10.12 5.51 5.32
CA ALA A 36 10.53 6.83 5.79
C ALA A 36 10.16 7.06 7.26
N HIS A 37 8.93 6.69 7.67
CA HIS A 37 8.48 6.78 9.04
C HIS A 37 9.33 5.93 9.99
N VAL A 38 9.54 4.66 9.64
CA VAL A 38 10.36 3.72 10.41
C VAL A 38 11.80 4.22 10.56
N LYS A 39 12.40 4.75 9.49
CA LYS A 39 13.78 5.29 9.52
C LYS A 39 13.94 6.45 10.50
N ARG A 40 12.88 7.22 10.76
CA ARG A 40 12.88 8.35 11.71
C ARG A 40 12.69 7.91 13.17
N GLN A 41 12.24 6.68 13.39
CA GLN A 41 12.04 6.14 14.74
C GLN A 41 13.31 5.48 15.29
N LYS A 42 13.38 5.36 16.61
CA LYS A 42 14.40 4.54 17.27
C LYS A 42 14.33 3.11 16.75
N ARG A 43 15.48 2.48 16.49
CA ARG A 43 15.52 1.08 16.05
C ARG A 43 14.78 0.16 17.04
N PRO A 44 13.84 -0.68 16.58
CA PRO A 44 13.15 -1.63 17.45
C PRO A 44 14.12 -2.70 17.97
N ARG A 45 13.87 -3.20 19.17
CA ARG A 45 14.68 -4.22 19.86
C ARG A 45 14.43 -5.61 19.30
N HIS A 46 13.21 -5.89 18.84
CA HIS A 46 12.81 -7.18 18.29
C HIS A 46 11.69 -7.05 17.24
N THR A 47 11.48 -8.12 16.47
CA THR A 47 10.52 -8.15 15.36
C THR A 47 9.09 -7.86 15.79
N ALA A 48 8.67 -8.29 16.99
CA ALA A 48 7.31 -8.01 17.48
C ALA A 48 7.07 -6.50 17.71
N GLU A 49 8.05 -5.78 18.26
CA GLU A 49 7.97 -4.33 18.42
C GLU A 49 7.94 -3.62 17.06
N PHE A 50 8.77 -4.08 16.11
CA PHE A 50 8.74 -3.56 14.75
C PHE A 50 7.37 -3.72 14.09
N LYS A 51 6.79 -4.93 14.14
CA LYS A 51 5.45 -5.23 13.60
C LYS A 51 4.37 -4.38 14.27
N HIS A 52 4.44 -4.21 15.60
CA HIS A 52 3.49 -3.38 16.33
C HIS A 52 3.54 -1.93 15.85
N ARG A 53 4.74 -1.34 15.74
CA ARG A 53 4.90 0.04 15.26
C ARG A 53 4.41 0.25 13.84
N VAL A 54 4.74 -0.66 12.92
CA VAL A 54 4.24 -0.59 11.53
C VAL A 54 2.71 -0.68 11.50
N ARG A 55 2.10 -1.58 12.28
CA ARG A 55 0.64 -1.70 12.37
C ARG A 55 -0.01 -0.45 12.94
N THR A 56 0.53 0.11 14.02
CA THR A 56 0.04 1.37 14.60
C THR A 56 0.08 2.49 13.57
N TYR A 57 1.17 2.58 12.80
CA TYR A 57 1.29 3.61 11.77
C TYR A 57 0.31 3.41 10.61
N LEU A 58 0.15 2.17 10.12
CA LEU A 58 -0.85 1.83 9.11
C LEU A 58 -2.27 2.18 9.58
N HIS A 59 -2.59 1.91 10.84
CA HIS A 59 -3.90 2.26 11.42
C HIS A 59 -4.13 3.78 11.46
N GLN A 60 -3.09 4.56 11.77
CA GLN A 60 -3.16 6.04 11.71
C GLN A 60 -3.39 6.53 10.28
N ILE A 61 -2.72 5.95 9.28
CA ILE A 61 -2.92 6.28 7.87
C ILE A 61 -4.36 5.98 7.43
N GLN A 62 -4.90 4.83 7.83
CA GLN A 62 -6.30 4.46 7.53
C GLN A 62 -7.32 5.47 8.07
N GLN A 63 -7.00 6.16 9.16
CA GLN A 63 -7.83 7.20 9.77
C GLN A 63 -7.57 8.60 9.21
N TRP A 64 -6.68 8.75 8.22
CA TRP A 64 -6.33 10.03 7.60
C TRP A 64 -6.64 9.99 6.08
N PRO A 65 -7.90 10.21 5.68
CA PRO A 65 -8.35 10.06 4.30
C PRO A 65 -7.58 10.91 3.29
N GLU A 66 -7.24 12.14 3.67
CA GLU A 66 -6.43 13.05 2.85
C GLU A 66 -5.08 12.39 2.50
N LYS A 67 -4.30 11.99 3.51
CA LYS A 67 -3.01 11.34 3.29
C LYS A 67 -3.14 10.04 2.49
N LEU A 68 -4.17 9.24 2.75
CA LEU A 68 -4.42 8.00 2.03
C LEU A 68 -4.71 8.26 0.54
N SER A 69 -5.52 9.27 0.22
CA SER A 69 -5.84 9.63 -1.17
C SER A 69 -4.60 10.10 -1.96
N HIS A 70 -3.66 10.77 -1.31
CA HIS A 70 -2.43 11.25 -1.94
C HIS A 70 -1.58 10.13 -2.54
N PHE A 71 -1.69 8.89 -2.04
CA PHE A 71 -0.96 7.75 -2.62
C PHE A 71 -1.42 7.40 -4.03
N PHE A 72 -2.60 7.85 -4.44
CA PHE A 72 -3.20 7.57 -5.75
C PHE A 72 -3.17 8.75 -6.72
N TRP A 73 -2.73 9.93 -6.27
CA TRP A 73 -2.60 11.12 -7.12
C TRP A 73 -1.57 11.01 -8.26
N PRO A 74 -0.43 10.32 -8.09
CA PRO A 74 0.58 10.24 -9.15
C PRO A 74 0.01 9.61 -10.42
N PRO A 75 0.29 10.16 -11.63
CA PRO A 75 -0.34 9.74 -12.88
C PRO A 75 -0.22 8.24 -13.18
N GLN A 76 0.86 7.60 -12.72
CA GLN A 76 1.15 6.20 -12.99
C GLN A 76 0.25 5.23 -12.21
N VAL A 77 -0.41 5.69 -11.13
CA VAL A 77 -1.20 4.86 -10.21
C VAL A 77 -2.66 5.32 -10.07
N GLN A 78 -3.07 6.33 -10.85
CA GLN A 78 -4.44 6.86 -10.83
C GLN A 78 -5.52 5.81 -11.12
N TYR A 79 -5.18 4.74 -11.85
CA TYR A 79 -6.11 3.63 -12.11
C TYR A 79 -6.62 2.96 -10.82
N ALA A 80 -5.89 3.09 -9.70
CA ALA A 80 -6.24 2.52 -8.40
C ALA A 80 -6.90 3.54 -7.43
N GLY A 81 -7.06 4.80 -7.85
CA GLY A 81 -7.58 5.90 -7.02
C GLY A 81 -9.03 6.28 -7.29
N ILE A 82 -9.94 5.30 -7.26
CA ILE A 82 -11.37 5.46 -7.54
C ILE A 82 -12.08 6.23 -6.42
#